data_AF-F4JIB7-F1
#
_entry.id   AF-F4JIB7-F1
#
_cell.length_a   1.000
_cell.length_b   1.000
_cell.length_c   1.000
_cell.angle_alpha   90.00
_cell.angle_beta   90.00
_cell.angle_gamma   90.00
#
_symmetry.space_group_name_H-M   'P 1'
#
loop_
_entity.id
_entity.type
_entity.pdbx_description
1 polymer ?
#
loop_
_entity_poly.entity_id
_entity_poly.type
_entity_poly.pdbx_seq_one_letter_code
_entity_poly.pdbx_strand_id
1 'polypeptide(L)'
;MTMNIDDVHVAKILGVDSRKSCVVCGIVFKSDDVGNIRHPLKNAKVHNFGKSKEAMLETLVKDIAFSNVKVIVSRSSICEMTLRFCKIYKIMVLQISSDIDINSLCSIVGAIDSSQHFQPHHLGYMDSTSLSEIAKRAVKKAERDAERAERASQKKAEKFKSKLQAEKKKD
;
A
#
# COMPACT_ATOMS: atom_id res chain seq x y z
N MET A 1 -29.82 -27.11 19.45
CA MET A 1 -29.43 -26.71 18.08
C MET A 1 -28.97 -25.27 18.14
N THR A 2 -27.70 -24.99 17.84
CA THR A 2 -27.17 -23.61 17.74
C THR A 2 -27.35 -23.15 16.30
N MET A 3 -28.25 -22.20 16.07
CA MET A 3 -28.38 -21.55 14.76
C MET A 3 -27.33 -20.45 14.65
N ASN A 4 -26.54 -20.46 13.57
CA ASN A 4 -25.63 -19.36 13.25
C ASN A 4 -26.34 -18.36 12.35
N ILE A 5 -26.27 -17.08 12.70
CA ILE A 5 -26.99 -16.02 11.97
C ILE A 5 -26.31 -15.76 10.61
N ASP A 6 -25.00 -16.00 10.51
CA ASP A 6 -24.23 -15.80 9.27
C ASP A 6 -24.64 -16.76 8.14
N ASP A 7 -25.33 -17.86 8.45
CA ASP A 7 -25.80 -18.81 7.43
C ASP A 7 -27.02 -18.27 6.66
N VAL A 8 -27.71 -17.24 7.20
CA VAL A 8 -28.91 -16.65 6.59
C VAL A 8 -28.55 -15.33 5.90
N HIS A 9 -28.56 -15.33 4.58
CA HIS A 9 -28.34 -14.14 3.76
C HIS A 9 -29.65 -13.63 3.15
N VAL A 10 -29.88 -12.31 3.19
CA VAL A 10 -31.04 -11.66 2.57
C VAL A 10 -30.58 -10.84 1.37
N ALA A 11 -30.97 -11.24 0.17
CA ALA A 11 -30.72 -10.49 -1.05
C ALA A 11 -31.96 -9.67 -1.44
N LYS A 12 -31.82 -8.33 -1.51
CA LYS A 12 -32.89 -7.44 -1.96
C LYS A 12 -32.83 -7.25 -3.48
N ILE A 13 -33.78 -7.85 -4.19
CA ILE A 13 -33.96 -7.63 -5.63
C ILE A 13 -35.05 -6.57 -5.83
N LEU A 14 -34.69 -5.43 -6.42
CA LEU A 14 -35.61 -4.33 -6.68
C LEU A 14 -36.41 -4.57 -7.98
N GLY A 15 -37.61 -4.00 -8.06
CA GLY A 15 -38.46 -4.06 -9.27
C GLY A 15 -39.36 -5.29 -9.36
N VAL A 16 -39.42 -6.11 -8.32
CA VAL A 16 -40.31 -7.28 -8.22
C VAL A 16 -41.29 -7.13 -7.07
N ASP A 17 -42.51 -7.63 -7.27
CA ASP A 17 -43.55 -7.61 -6.24
C ASP A 17 -43.14 -8.49 -5.04
N SER A 18 -43.47 -8.03 -3.84
CA SER A 18 -43.22 -8.71 -2.56
C SER A 18 -43.71 -10.16 -2.55
N ARG A 19 -44.80 -10.45 -3.27
CA ARG A 19 -45.37 -11.81 -3.39
C ARG A 19 -44.44 -12.81 -4.07
N LYS A 20 -43.40 -12.35 -4.77
CA LYS A 20 -42.42 -13.19 -5.46
C LYS A 20 -41.16 -13.46 -4.64
N SER A 21 -41.15 -13.18 -3.34
CA SER A 21 -40.05 -13.57 -2.45
C SER A 21 -39.88 -15.09 -2.44
N CYS A 22 -38.68 -15.58 -2.71
CA CYS A 22 -38.33 -17.00 -2.65
C CYS A 22 -37.15 -17.24 -1.71
N VAL A 23 -37.13 -18.42 -1.08
CA VAL A 23 -35.98 -18.89 -0.30
C VAL A 23 -35.13 -19.75 -1.21
N VAL A 24 -33.85 -19.42 -1.30
CA VAL A 24 -32.89 -20.15 -2.12
C VAL A 24 -31.93 -20.90 -1.21
N CYS A 25 -31.73 -22.19 -1.47
CA CYS A 25 -30.72 -22.97 -0.78
C CYS A 25 -29.35 -22.66 -1.41
N GLY A 26 -28.62 -21.72 -0.81
CA GLY A 26 -27.33 -21.23 -1.30
C GLY A 26 -27.16 -19.75 -1.01
N ILE A 27 -26.23 -19.11 -1.73
CA ILE A 27 -26.00 -17.66 -1.63
C ILE A 27 -26.37 -17.02 -2.97
N VAL A 28 -27.19 -15.97 -2.92
CA VAL A 28 -27.60 -15.20 -4.09
C VAL A 28 -27.05 -13.79 -3.95
N PHE A 29 -26.36 -13.32 -5.00
CA PHE A 29 -25.86 -11.95 -5.09
C PHE A 29 -26.53 -11.23 -6.24
N LYS A 30 -26.74 -9.92 -6.06
CA LYS A 30 -27.03 -9.05 -7.20
C LYS A 30 -25.73 -8.86 -7.96
N SER A 31 -25.70 -9.27 -9.23
CA SER A 31 -24.54 -9.06 -10.08
C SER A 31 -24.57 -7.66 -10.68
N ASP A 32 -23.46 -6.92 -10.58
CA ASP A 32 -23.28 -5.59 -11.20
C ASP A 32 -22.57 -5.70 -12.57
N ASP A 33 -22.60 -6.88 -13.19
CA ASP A 33 -21.64 -7.40 -14.17
C ASP A 33 -21.29 -6.50 -15.37
N VAL A 34 -19.97 -6.39 -15.62
CA VAL A 34 -19.35 -6.12 -16.94
C VAL A 34 -19.10 -7.44 -17.72
N GLY A 35 -19.17 -8.60 -17.06
CA GLY A 35 -18.91 -9.91 -17.67
C GLY A 35 -19.96 -10.94 -17.26
N ASN A 36 -21.10 -10.94 -17.92
CA ASN A 36 -22.21 -11.82 -17.55
C ASN A 36 -22.03 -13.23 -18.16
N ILE A 37 -21.93 -14.25 -17.30
CA ILE A 37 -21.82 -15.66 -17.71
C ILE A 37 -23.25 -16.18 -17.93
N ARG A 38 -23.68 -16.25 -19.20
CA ARG A 38 -25.06 -16.61 -19.58
C ARG A 38 -25.43 -18.09 -19.35
N HIS A 39 -24.45 -18.94 -19.07
CA HIS A 39 -24.64 -20.38 -18.92
C HIS A 39 -24.25 -20.82 -17.51
N PRO A 40 -25.02 -21.71 -16.86
CA PRO A 40 -24.69 -22.19 -15.54
C PRO A 40 -23.38 -22.98 -15.58
N LEU A 41 -22.39 -22.52 -14.83
CA LEU A 41 -21.11 -23.21 -14.68
C LEU A 41 -21.26 -24.39 -13.72
N LYS A 42 -20.81 -25.57 -14.16
CA LYS A 42 -20.65 -26.75 -13.28
C LYS A 42 -19.20 -26.83 -12.81
N ASN A 43 -18.99 -27.12 -11.53
CA ASN A 43 -17.68 -27.29 -10.88
C ASN A 43 -16.74 -26.06 -10.98
N ALA A 44 -17.30 -24.85 -10.86
CA ALA A 44 -16.50 -23.62 -10.85
C ALA A 44 -15.62 -23.52 -9.59
N LYS A 45 -14.33 -23.22 -9.75
CA LYS A 45 -13.42 -22.89 -8.64
C LYS A 45 -13.46 -21.38 -8.42
N VAL A 46 -13.87 -20.97 -7.22
CA VAL A 46 -13.92 -19.55 -6.82
C VAL A 46 -12.64 -19.24 -6.03
N HIS A 47 -11.88 -18.22 -6.44
CA HIS A 47 -10.69 -17.75 -5.73
C HIS A 47 -10.92 -16.34 -5.20
N ASN A 48 -10.67 -16.12 -3.90
CA ASN A 48 -10.74 -14.80 -3.30
C ASN A 48 -9.44 -14.04 -3.57
N PHE A 49 -9.48 -13.17 -4.58
CA PHE A 49 -8.33 -12.33 -4.96
C PHE A 49 -7.90 -11.33 -3.87
N GLY A 50 -8.78 -11.01 -2.91
CA GLY A 50 -8.50 -10.05 -1.84
C GLY A 50 -7.28 -10.43 -0.99
N LYS A 51 -7.21 -11.69 -0.55
CA LYS A 51 -6.11 -12.19 0.30
C LYS A 51 -4.75 -12.14 -0.42
N SER A 52 -4.74 -12.38 -1.73
CA SER A 52 -3.52 -12.32 -2.55
C SER A 52 -2.96 -10.90 -2.64
N LYS A 53 -3.84 -9.89 -2.85
CA LYS A 53 -3.42 -8.48 -2.92
C LYS A 53 -2.81 -8.01 -1.61
N GLU A 54 -3.39 -8.38 -0.47
CA GLU A 54 -2.86 -8.03 0.85
C GLU A 54 -1.45 -8.58 1.04
N ALA A 55 -1.21 -9.86 0.72
CA ALA A 55 0.10 -10.48 0.84
C ALA A 55 1.15 -9.83 -0.08
N MET A 56 0.77 -9.51 -1.33
CA MET A 56 1.69 -8.79 -2.23
C MET A 56 2.01 -7.38 -1.72
N LEU A 57 1.01 -6.68 -1.20
CA LEU A 57 1.18 -5.32 -0.69
C LEU A 57 2.02 -5.31 0.59
N GLU A 58 1.84 -6.29 1.47
CA GLU A 58 2.68 -6.48 2.65
C GLU A 58 4.14 -6.71 2.25
N THR A 59 4.40 -7.59 1.29
CA THR A 59 5.75 -7.90 0.81
C THR A 59 6.44 -6.64 0.27
N LEU A 60 5.75 -5.87 -0.57
CA LEU A 60 6.25 -4.60 -1.09
C LEU A 60 6.60 -3.59 0.01
N VAL A 61 5.70 -3.37 0.96
CA VAL A 61 5.94 -2.42 2.06
C VAL A 61 7.07 -2.92 2.96
N LYS A 62 7.16 -4.23 3.17
CA LYS A 62 8.23 -4.86 3.94
C LYS A 62 9.60 -4.66 3.27
N ASP A 63 9.71 -4.78 1.95
CA ASP A 63 10.94 -4.51 1.20
C ASP A 63 11.39 -3.04 1.30
N ILE A 64 10.42 -2.11 1.24
CA ILE A 64 10.67 -0.69 1.46
C ILE A 64 11.13 -0.44 2.91
N ALA A 65 10.52 -1.10 3.88
CA ALA A 65 10.88 -1.00 5.29
C ALA A 65 12.31 -1.52 5.55
N PHE A 66 12.70 -2.65 4.93
CA PHE A 66 14.05 -3.20 5.02
C PHE A 66 15.12 -2.22 4.50
N SER A 67 14.76 -1.44 3.49
CA SER A 67 15.63 -0.41 2.91
C SER A 67 15.78 0.84 3.79
N ASN A 68 15.20 0.83 5.00
CA ASN A 68 15.24 1.94 5.95
C ASN A 68 14.68 3.26 5.41
N VAL A 69 13.70 3.18 4.53
CA VAL A 69 12.95 4.34 4.04
C VAL A 69 12.01 4.82 5.13
N LYS A 70 12.13 6.09 5.53
CA LYS A 70 11.27 6.72 6.53
C LYS A 70 10.07 7.45 5.94
N VAL A 71 10.17 7.88 4.68
CA VAL A 71 9.15 8.69 4.01
C VAL A 71 8.88 8.11 2.64
N ILE A 72 7.62 7.79 2.37
CA ILE A 72 7.13 7.41 1.03
C ILE A 72 6.32 8.60 0.50
N VAL A 73 6.58 8.98 -0.74
CA VAL A 73 5.76 9.96 -1.47
C VAL A 73 4.88 9.20 -2.45
N SER A 74 3.61 9.58 -2.56
CA SER A 74 2.67 8.98 -3.49
C SER A 74 1.85 10.06 -4.16
N ARG A 75 1.63 9.90 -5.47
CA ARG A 75 0.76 10.82 -6.24
C ARG A 75 -0.71 10.50 -6.05
N SER A 76 -1.02 9.22 -6.18
CA SER A 76 -2.37 8.67 -6.06
C SER A 76 -2.81 8.60 -4.60
N SER A 77 -4.12 8.43 -4.43
CA SER A 77 -4.70 8.08 -3.14
C SER A 77 -4.13 6.76 -2.64
N ILE A 78 -3.82 6.72 -1.34
CA ILE A 78 -3.24 5.55 -0.70
C ILE A 78 -4.39 4.70 -0.15
N CYS A 79 -4.39 3.41 -0.48
CA CYS A 79 -5.38 2.47 0.05
C CYS A 79 -5.25 2.31 1.56
N GLU A 80 -6.35 2.07 2.26
CA GLU A 80 -6.38 1.94 3.72
C GLU A 80 -5.50 0.80 4.24
N MET A 81 -5.45 -0.32 3.51
CA MET A 81 -4.55 -1.43 3.81
C MET A 81 -3.07 -1.03 3.74
N THR A 82 -2.68 -0.20 2.76
CA THR A 82 -1.32 0.34 2.67
C THR A 82 -0.99 1.23 3.85
N LEU A 83 -1.92 2.12 4.23
CA LEU A 83 -1.74 2.97 5.42
C LEU A 83 -1.58 2.15 6.70
N ARG A 84 -2.32 1.04 6.85
CA ARG A 84 -2.17 0.13 7.98
C ARG A 84 -0.75 -0.44 8.06
N PHE A 85 -0.22 -0.96 6.96
CA PHE A 85 1.16 -1.47 6.94
C PHE A 85 2.19 -0.37 7.19
N CYS A 86 2.05 0.80 6.56
CA CYS A 86 2.96 1.92 6.80
C CYS A 86 2.99 2.35 8.27
N LYS A 87 1.85 2.31 8.98
CA LYS A 87 1.79 2.57 10.44
C LYS A 87 2.59 1.54 11.25
N ILE A 88 2.45 0.25 10.93
CA ILE A 88 3.16 -0.84 11.61
C ILE A 88 4.68 -0.69 11.43
N TYR A 89 5.11 -0.40 10.20
CA TYR A 89 6.52 -0.19 9.87
C TYR A 89 7.04 1.22 10.22
N LYS A 90 6.21 2.09 10.81
CA LYS A 90 6.53 3.48 11.18
C LYS A 90 7.10 4.30 10.00
N ILE A 91 6.51 4.12 8.83
CA ILE A 91 6.83 4.87 7.61
C ILE A 91 5.83 6.01 7.47
N MET A 92 6.32 7.24 7.30
CA MET A 92 5.46 8.39 6.98
C MET A 92 5.10 8.34 5.50
N VAL A 93 3.82 8.47 5.18
CA VAL A 93 3.36 8.60 3.79
C VAL A 93 2.95 10.04 3.52
N LEU A 94 3.38 10.58 2.38
CA LEU A 94 3.07 11.92 1.91
C LEU A 94 2.34 11.81 0.57
N GLN A 95 1.08 12.23 0.53
CA GLN A 95 0.33 12.33 -0.71
C GLN A 95 0.53 13.73 -1.32
N ILE A 96 1.06 13.80 -2.54
CA ILE A 96 1.25 15.04 -3.30
C ILE A 96 0.58 14.85 -4.65
N SER A 97 -0.46 15.62 -4.97
CA SER A 97 -1.16 15.46 -6.25
C SER A 97 -0.46 16.15 -7.43
N SER A 98 0.46 17.08 -7.18
CA SER A 98 1.12 17.91 -8.19
C SER A 98 2.39 17.24 -8.71
N ASP A 99 2.44 16.92 -10.01
CA ASP A 99 3.63 16.33 -10.64
C ASP A 99 4.84 17.27 -10.56
N ILE A 100 4.62 18.59 -10.59
CA ILE A 100 5.68 19.60 -10.47
C ILE A 100 6.34 19.52 -9.09
N ASP A 101 5.53 19.38 -8.04
CA ASP A 101 6.05 19.34 -6.67
C ASP A 101 6.78 18.01 -6.39
N ILE A 102 6.27 16.89 -6.92
CA ILE A 102 6.96 15.60 -6.82
C ILE A 102 8.29 15.65 -7.57
N ASN A 103 8.31 16.16 -8.80
CA ASN A 103 9.53 16.26 -9.59
C ASN A 103 10.55 17.22 -8.96
N SER A 104 10.08 18.35 -8.40
CA SER A 104 10.94 19.28 -7.67
C SER A 104 11.52 18.62 -6.43
N LEU A 105 10.71 17.90 -5.66
CA LEU A 105 11.16 17.14 -4.48
C LEU A 105 12.16 16.05 -4.87
N CYS A 106 11.87 15.23 -5.87
CA CYS A 106 12.79 14.22 -6.39
C CYS A 106 14.12 14.85 -6.84
N SER A 107 14.08 16.01 -7.51
CA SER A 107 15.30 16.72 -7.94
C SER A 107 16.13 17.23 -6.77
N ILE A 108 15.51 17.83 -5.75
CA ILE A 108 16.18 18.34 -4.55
C ILE A 108 16.80 17.19 -3.75
N VAL A 109 16.01 16.12 -3.55
CA VAL A 109 16.35 14.96 -2.73
C VAL A 109 17.26 13.97 -3.47
N GLY A 110 17.42 14.13 -4.79
CA GLY A 110 18.18 13.23 -5.65
C GLY A 110 17.56 11.84 -5.73
N ALA A 111 16.23 11.77 -5.59
CA ALA A 111 15.46 10.55 -5.77
C ALA A 111 15.02 10.43 -7.23
N ILE A 112 14.88 9.20 -7.70
CA ILE A 112 14.29 8.91 -9.01
C ILE A 112 12.84 8.49 -8.76
N ASP A 113 11.90 9.14 -9.45
CA ASP A 113 10.49 8.73 -9.38
C ASP A 113 10.34 7.33 -9.99
N SER A 114 9.81 6.39 -9.20
CA SER A 114 9.54 5.03 -9.65
C SER A 114 8.05 4.75 -9.56
N SER A 115 7.46 4.49 -10.72
CA SER A 115 6.02 4.28 -10.86
C SER A 115 5.56 2.84 -10.66
N GLN A 116 6.47 1.85 -10.66
CA GLN A 116 6.07 0.43 -10.61
C GLN A 116 6.92 -0.47 -9.72
N HIS A 117 8.20 -0.16 -9.49
CA HIS A 117 9.07 -1.09 -8.76
C HIS A 117 10.08 -0.40 -7.85
N PHE A 118 10.09 -0.82 -6.59
CA PHE A 118 11.03 -0.32 -5.61
C PHE A 118 12.43 -0.88 -5.88
N GLN A 119 13.40 0.01 -6.05
CA GLN A 119 14.81 -0.34 -6.24
C GLN A 119 15.67 0.57 -5.36
N PRO A 120 16.76 0.05 -4.78
CA PRO A 120 17.56 0.81 -3.82
C PRO A 120 18.24 2.05 -4.44
N HIS A 121 18.46 2.08 -5.75
CA HIS A 121 19.07 3.21 -6.45
C HIS A 121 18.11 4.39 -6.70
N HIS A 122 16.80 4.20 -6.48
CA HIS A 122 15.82 5.28 -6.60
C HIS A 122 15.73 6.15 -5.34
N LEU A 123 16.41 5.76 -4.26
CA LEU A 123 16.35 6.44 -2.98
C LEU A 123 17.14 7.75 -3.02
N GLY A 124 16.48 8.84 -2.62
CA GLY A 124 17.16 10.09 -2.31
C GLY A 124 17.29 10.33 -0.81
N TYR A 125 18.02 11.38 -0.44
CA TYR A 125 18.38 11.66 0.94
C TYR A 125 17.92 13.06 1.38
N MET A 126 17.37 13.14 2.57
CA MET A 126 16.98 14.38 3.25
C MET A 126 17.44 14.35 4.70
N ASP A 127 18.00 15.46 5.18
CA ASP A 127 18.45 15.59 6.57
C ASP A 127 17.30 15.86 7.52
N SER A 128 16.39 16.76 7.12
CA SER A 128 15.23 17.09 7.93
C SER A 128 13.97 17.24 7.07
N THR A 129 12.86 16.69 7.59
CA THR A 129 11.50 16.95 7.11
C THR A 129 10.78 17.70 8.22
N SER A 130 10.32 18.91 7.95
CA SER A 130 9.55 19.69 8.93
C SER A 130 8.14 19.98 8.40
N LEU A 131 7.15 19.83 9.28
CA LEU A 131 5.79 20.30 9.03
C LEU A 131 5.73 21.77 9.46
N SER A 132 5.63 22.67 8.51
CA SER A 132 5.46 24.10 8.77
C SER A 132 4.14 24.55 8.18
N GLU A 133 3.19 24.96 9.01
CA GLU A 133 1.98 25.60 8.51
C GLU A 133 2.33 27.01 8.02
N ILE A 134 2.08 27.26 6.73
CA ILE A 134 2.17 28.59 6.14
C ILE A 134 0.76 28.95 5.68
N ALA A 135 0.21 30.05 6.23
CA ALA A 135 -1.09 30.60 5.87
C ALA A 135 -2.26 29.58 5.95
N LYS A 136 -2.39 28.85 7.06
CA LYS A 136 -3.42 27.82 7.30
C LYS A 136 -3.35 26.60 6.36
N ARG A 137 -2.23 26.41 5.66
CA ARG A 137 -1.91 25.18 4.93
C ARG A 137 -0.66 24.56 5.52
N ALA A 138 -0.72 23.26 5.82
CA ALA A 138 0.45 22.49 6.22
C ALA A 138 1.39 22.34 5.02
N VAL A 139 2.55 22.97 5.09
CA VAL A 139 3.61 22.87 4.08
C VAL A 139 4.73 22.00 4.67
N LYS A 140 5.13 20.96 3.94
CA LYS A 140 6.27 20.13 4.36
C LYS A 140 7.54 20.71 3.74
N LYS A 141 8.49 21.19 4.56
CA LYS A 141 9.79 21.67 4.09
C LYS A 141 10.79 20.52 4.08
N ALA A 142 11.59 20.50 3.02
CA ALA A 142 12.62 19.53 2.77
C ALA A 142 13.96 20.23 2.56
N GLU A 143 14.91 20.01 3.48
CA GLU A 143 16.27 20.56 3.38
C GLU A 143 17.28 19.42 3.20
N ARG A 144 18.29 19.69 2.36
CA ARG A 144 19.36 18.73 2.05
C ARG A 144 20.72 19.40 2.23
N ASP A 145 21.54 18.88 3.14
CA ASP A 145 22.97 19.15 3.16
C ASP A 145 23.66 18.07 2.32
N ALA A 146 24.03 18.42 1.08
CA ALA A 146 24.59 17.47 0.11
C ALA A 146 25.81 16.69 0.63
N GLU A 147 26.64 17.29 1.50
CA GLU A 147 27.89 16.68 1.99
C GLU A 147 27.69 15.67 3.15
N ARG A 148 26.59 15.76 3.90
CA ARG A 148 26.27 14.80 4.99
C ARG A 148 25.59 13.53 4.48
N ALA A 149 24.89 13.65 3.34
CA ALA A 149 24.14 12.56 2.71
C ALA A 149 25.02 11.35 2.33
N GLU A 150 26.19 11.59 1.74
CA GLU A 150 27.09 10.51 1.31
C GLU A 150 27.72 9.78 2.50
N ARG A 151 28.17 10.51 3.54
CA ARG A 151 28.78 9.92 4.73
C ARG A 151 27.79 9.06 5.52
N ALA A 152 26.52 9.46 5.57
CA ALA A 152 25.46 8.68 6.22
C ALA A 152 25.12 7.39 5.45
N SER A 153 25.15 7.45 4.12
CA SER A 153 24.87 6.31 3.24
C SER A 153 25.99 5.27 3.30
N GLN A 154 27.27 5.69 3.33
CA GLN A 154 28.42 4.80 3.47
C GLN A 154 28.45 4.11 4.84
N LYS A 155 28.27 4.87 5.94
CA LYS A 155 28.25 4.29 7.30
C LYS A 155 27.11 3.29 7.49
N LYS A 156 25.94 3.53 6.88
CA LYS A 156 24.82 2.58 6.93
C LYS A 156 25.06 1.35 6.07
N ALA A 157 25.65 1.49 4.88
CA ALA A 157 26.04 0.35 4.04
C ALA A 157 27.07 -0.55 4.74
N GLU A 158 28.05 0.03 5.44
CA GLU A 158 28.99 -0.73 6.30
C GLU A 158 28.30 -1.41 7.49
N LYS A 159 27.36 -0.71 8.16
CA LYS A 159 26.57 -1.29 9.26
C LYS A 159 25.65 -2.42 8.79
N PHE A 160 25.16 -2.34 7.56
CA PHE A 160 24.33 -3.38 6.95
C PHE A 160 25.16 -4.60 6.56
N LYS A 161 26.35 -4.40 5.96
CA LYS A 161 27.30 -5.49 5.67
C LYS A 161 27.75 -6.23 6.93
N SER A 162 28.04 -5.50 8.02
CA SER A 162 28.43 -6.12 9.29
C SER A 162 27.30 -6.88 9.99
N LYS A 163 26.03 -6.46 9.84
CA LYS A 163 24.88 -7.25 10.30
C LYS A 163 24.66 -8.53 9.49
N LEU A 164 24.77 -8.47 8.17
CA LEU A 164 24.62 -9.65 7.29
C LEU A 164 25.70 -10.71 7.54
N GLN A 165 26.92 -10.28 7.89
CA GLN A 165 28.01 -11.17 8.29
C GLN A 165 27.82 -11.77 9.69
N ALA A 166 27.07 -11.11 10.58
CA ALA A 166 26.76 -11.63 11.91
C ALA A 166 25.62 -12.68 11.87
N GLU A 167 24.66 -12.55 10.95
CA GLU A 167 23.59 -13.55 10.77
C GLU A 167 24.11 -14.86 10.15
N LYS A 168 25.04 -14.80 9.19
CA LYS A 168 25.67 -16.00 8.60
C LYS A 168 26.57 -16.80 9.54
N LYS A 169 26.83 -16.31 10.76
CA LYS A 169 27.70 -16.96 11.74
C LYS A 169 26.92 -17.68 12.85
N LYS A 170 25.59 -17.74 12.72
CA LYS A 170 24.68 -18.34 13.68
C LYS A 170 24.10 -19.70 13.24
N ASP A 171 24.45 -20.13 12.03
CA ASP A 171 24.31 -21.50 11.52
C ASP A 171 25.68 -22.19 11.52
#